data_AF-A0A7W7RW63-F1
#
_entry.id   AF-A0A7W7RW63-F1
#
_cell.length_a   1.000
_cell.length_b   1.000
_cell.length_c   1.000
_cell.angle_alpha   90.00
_cell.angle_beta   90.00
_cell.angle_gamma   90.00
#
_symmetry.space_group_name_H-M   'P 1'
#
loop_
_entity.id
_entity.type
_entity.pdbx_description
1 polymer ?
#
loop_
_entity_poly.entity_id
_entity_poly.type
_entity_poly.pdbx_seq_one_letter_code
_entity_poly.pdbx_strand_id
1 'polypeptide(L)'
;MSIASTFQGGTEFTAYAPGNGATLIRDLRQPVPRWNDLSSLANYPGKAVGVTVAPMGNSLRFTVLSSTGAIAATSCTVQPQPGTGGNPAWPKNCTGFVNHTPPY
;
A
#
# COMPACT_ATOMS: atom_id res chain seq x y z
N MET A 1 7.91 -10.95 -7.65
CA MET A 1 8.14 -9.50 -7.74
C MET A 1 7.03 -8.93 -8.59
N SER A 2 6.53 -7.74 -8.28
CA SER A 2 5.46 -7.12 -9.07
C SER A 2 5.43 -5.60 -8.87
N ILE A 3 4.84 -4.91 -9.84
CA ILE A 3 4.58 -3.48 -9.82
C ILE A 3 3.13 -3.26 -10.27
N ALA A 4 2.45 -2.31 -9.65
CA ALA A 4 1.10 -1.91 -10.01
C ALA A 4 0.98 -0.38 -9.89
N SER A 5 0.07 0.21 -10.65
CA SER A 5 -0.19 1.64 -10.58
C SER A 5 -1.68 1.92 -10.61
N THR A 6 -2.08 3.01 -9.99
CA THR A 6 -3.45 3.54 -10.07
C THR A 6 -3.44 5.05 -10.00
N PHE A 7 -4.56 5.64 -10.39
CA PHE A 7 -4.82 7.06 -10.19
C PHE A 7 -5.85 7.25 -9.08
N GLN A 8 -5.69 8.34 -8.33
CA GLN A 8 -6.70 8.88 -7.43
C GLN A 8 -6.89 10.36 -7.79
N GLY A 9 -8.01 10.68 -8.43
CA GLY A 9 -8.13 11.95 -9.16
C GLY A 9 -7.01 12.07 -10.20
N GLY A 10 -6.32 13.22 -10.22
CA GLY A 10 -5.17 13.45 -11.11
C GLY A 10 -3.81 12.99 -10.58
N THR A 11 -3.74 12.36 -9.41
CA THR A 11 -2.46 11.90 -8.83
C THR A 11 -2.24 10.42 -9.12
N GLU A 12 -1.09 10.10 -9.71
CA GLU A 12 -0.62 8.72 -9.90
C GLU A 12 0.05 8.18 -8.64
N PHE A 13 -0.22 6.91 -8.34
CA PHE A 13 0.44 6.13 -7.29
C PHE A 13 0.97 4.84 -7.88
N THR A 14 2.20 4.48 -7.50
CA THR A 14 2.87 3.25 -7.95
C THR A 14 3.17 2.37 -6.75
N ALA A 15 2.57 1.19 -6.69
CA ALA A 15 2.89 0.15 -5.71
C ALA A 15 3.97 -0.78 -6.24
N TYR A 16 4.91 -1.19 -5.40
CA TYR A 16 6.01 -2.05 -5.79
C TYR A 16 6.33 -3.10 -4.72
N ALA A 17 6.37 -4.37 -5.12
CA ALA A 17 6.85 -5.48 -4.31
C ALA A 17 8.19 -5.99 -4.88
N PRO A 18 9.34 -5.49 -4.38
CA PRO A 18 10.68 -5.79 -4.91
C PRO A 18 11.13 -7.25 -4.74
N GLY A 19 10.38 -8.09 -4.02
CA GLY A 19 10.75 -9.48 -3.76
C GLY A 19 11.72 -9.69 -2.60
N ASN A 20 12.12 -8.63 -1.89
CA ASN A 20 12.83 -8.72 -0.61
C ASN A 20 11.87 -8.89 0.59
N GLY A 21 10.57 -9.09 0.31
CA GLY A 21 9.52 -9.23 1.30
C GLY A 21 8.76 -7.95 1.63
N ALA A 22 9.23 -6.79 1.17
CA ALA A 22 8.57 -5.50 1.42
C ALA A 22 7.50 -5.15 0.38
N THR A 23 6.64 -4.19 0.73
CA THR A 23 5.70 -3.52 -0.17
C THR A 23 5.86 -2.01 -0.03
N LEU A 24 6.19 -1.34 -1.14
CA LEU A 24 6.42 0.10 -1.19
C LEU A 24 5.32 0.80 -1.98
N ILE A 25 5.02 2.05 -1.64
CA ILE A 25 4.16 2.95 -2.42
C ILE A 25 4.89 4.24 -2.75
N ARG A 26 4.85 4.62 -4.03
CA ARG A 26 5.31 5.92 -4.51
C ARG A 26 4.17 6.92 -4.50
N ASP A 27 4.38 8.05 -3.82
CA ASP A 27 3.49 9.22 -3.84
C ASP A 27 4.33 10.44 -4.22
N LEU A 28 4.09 11.00 -5.41
CA LEU A 28 4.88 12.11 -5.96
C LEU A 28 4.79 13.40 -5.16
N ARG A 29 3.77 13.51 -4.30
CA ARG A 29 3.52 14.69 -3.46
C ARG A 29 4.37 14.69 -2.19
N GLN A 30 5.02 13.56 -1.86
CA GLN A 30 5.86 13.42 -0.66
C GLN A 30 7.31 13.90 -0.93
N PRO A 31 8.08 14.23 0.14
CA PRO A 31 9.52 14.52 0.02
C PRO A 31 10.32 13.36 -0.57
N VAL A 32 11.55 13.64 -1.03
CA VAL A 32 12.47 12.60 -1.55
C VAL A 32 13.15 11.86 -0.39
N PRO A 33 13.22 10.52 -0.39
CA PRO A 33 12.71 9.60 -1.40
C PRO A 33 11.18 9.43 -1.34
N ARG A 34 10.53 9.52 -2.50
CA ARG A 34 9.06 9.50 -2.65
C ARG A 34 8.41 8.14 -2.42
N TRP A 35 9.18 7.15 -1.97
CA TRP A 35 8.75 5.78 -1.72
C TRP A 35 8.55 5.58 -0.22
N ASN A 36 7.38 5.07 0.15
CA ASN A 36 6.99 4.83 1.53
C ASN A 36 6.80 3.32 1.73
N ASP A 37 7.33 2.78 2.82
CA ASP A 37 7.24 1.36 3.14
C ASP A 37 5.96 1.06 3.93
N LEU A 38 5.18 0.10 3.45
CA LEU A 38 3.95 -0.38 4.09
C LEU A 38 4.18 -1.64 4.95
N SER A 39 5.38 -2.21 4.92
CA SER A 39 5.70 -3.50 5.54
C SER A 39 5.74 -3.45 7.07
N SER A 40 5.82 -2.25 7.65
CA SER A 40 5.77 -2.04 9.10
C SER A 40 4.36 -1.97 9.68
N LEU A 41 3.33 -1.97 8.83
CA LEU A 41 1.94 -1.94 9.27
C LEU A 41 1.57 -3.24 9.98
N ALA A 42 0.69 -3.11 10.99
CA ALA A 42 0.19 -4.25 11.73
C ALA A 42 -0.40 -5.31 10.79
N ASN A 43 -0.14 -6.58 11.10
CA ASN A 43 -0.61 -7.75 10.36
C ASN A 43 -0.14 -7.86 8.89
N TYR A 44 0.93 -7.14 8.51
CA TYR A 44 1.52 -7.29 7.18
C TYR A 44 1.86 -8.76 6.90
N PRO A 45 1.48 -9.33 5.74
CA PRO A 45 1.59 -10.77 5.48
C PRO A 45 3.05 -11.26 5.33
N GLY A 46 4.02 -10.35 5.25
CA GLY A 46 5.43 -10.68 5.06
C GLY A 46 5.72 -11.32 3.70
N LYS A 47 7.01 -11.42 3.34
CA LYS A 47 7.48 -12.12 2.13
C LYS A 47 6.70 -11.75 0.85
N ALA A 48 6.35 -10.48 0.68
CA ALA A 48 5.57 -10.04 -0.47
C ALA A 48 6.28 -10.33 -1.79
N VAL A 49 5.51 -10.92 -2.71
CA VAL A 49 5.91 -11.21 -4.09
C VAL A 49 4.97 -10.56 -5.11
N GLY A 50 3.75 -10.22 -4.68
CA GLY A 50 2.70 -9.61 -5.49
C GLY A 50 2.06 -8.41 -4.77
N VAL A 51 1.70 -7.37 -5.51
CA VAL A 51 0.90 -6.24 -5.02
C VAL A 51 -0.07 -5.77 -6.09
N THR A 52 -1.28 -5.42 -5.68
CA THR A 52 -2.23 -4.64 -6.48
C THR A 52 -2.65 -3.41 -5.69
N VAL A 53 -3.05 -2.36 -6.41
CA VAL A 53 -3.53 -1.10 -5.82
C VAL A 53 -4.73 -0.60 -6.61
N ALA A 54 -5.77 -0.15 -5.91
CA ALA A 54 -7.00 0.36 -6.51
C ALA A 54 -7.54 1.56 -5.72
N PRO A 55 -8.25 2.51 -6.37
CA PRO A 55 -8.84 3.64 -5.69
C PRO A 55 -10.13 3.24 -4.96
N MET A 56 -10.40 3.86 -3.81
CA MET A 56 -11.59 3.62 -2.99
C MET A 56 -11.94 4.90 -2.20
N GLY A 57 -12.90 5.68 -2.70
CA GLY A 57 -13.25 6.96 -2.07
C GLY A 57 -12.04 7.89 -2.01
N ASN A 58 -11.66 8.38 -0.83
CA ASN A 58 -10.46 9.20 -0.61
C ASN A 58 -9.18 8.38 -0.34
N SER A 59 -9.25 7.07 -0.49
CA SER A 59 -8.23 6.11 -0.07
C SER A 59 -7.79 5.24 -1.23
N LEU A 60 -6.67 4.57 -1.04
CA LEU A 60 -6.20 3.47 -1.88
C LEU A 60 -6.33 2.16 -1.14
N ARG A 61 -6.85 1.13 -1.80
CA ARG A 61 -6.83 -0.26 -1.32
C ARG A 61 -5.59 -0.94 -1.89
N PHE A 62 -4.75 -1.47 -1.01
CA PHE A 62 -3.61 -2.30 -1.37
C PHE A 62 -3.92 -3.75 -1.03
N THR A 63 -3.65 -4.66 -1.96
CA THR A 63 -3.69 -6.11 -1.70
C THR A 63 -2.32 -6.69 -1.98
N VAL A 64 -1.78 -7.42 -1.02
CA VAL A 64 -0.43 -7.99 -1.05
C VAL A 64 -0.53 -9.50 -1.04
N LEU A 65 0.21 -10.14 -1.96
CA LEU A 65 0.40 -11.58 -2.03
C LEU A 65 1.79 -11.93 -1.49
N SER A 66 1.82 -12.78 -0.47
CA SER A 66 3.03 -13.38 0.08
C SER A 66 3.47 -14.61 -0.72
N SER A 67 4.77 -14.91 -0.70
CA SER A 67 5.30 -16.15 -1.30
C SER A 67 4.76 -17.42 -0.67
N THR A 68 4.17 -17.35 0.53
CA THR A 68 3.51 -18.48 1.19
C THR A 68 2.03 -18.64 0.78
N GLY A 69 1.54 -17.83 -0.16
CA GLY A 69 0.14 -17.84 -0.60
C GLY A 69 -0.81 -17.01 0.27
N ALA A 70 -0.32 -16.39 1.35
CA ALA A 70 -1.14 -15.48 2.15
C ALA A 70 -1.50 -14.22 1.34
N ILE A 71 -2.78 -13.85 1.37
CA ILE A 71 -3.29 -12.63 0.75
C ILE A 71 -3.83 -11.74 1.86
N ALA A 72 -3.35 -10.51 1.94
CA ALA A 72 -3.88 -9.54 2.89
C ALA A 72 -4.00 -8.16 2.26
N ALA A 73 -4.91 -7.35 2.76
CA ALA A 73 -5.15 -6.03 2.22
C ALA A 73 -5.28 -4.95 3.29
N THR A 74 -4.78 -3.76 2.96
CA THR A 74 -4.86 -2.55 3.79
C THR A 74 -5.47 -1.41 3.00
N SER A 75 -6.03 -0.43 3.70
CA SER A 75 -6.55 0.79 3.09
C SER A 75 -5.79 1.98 3.63
N CYS A 76 -5.36 2.88 2.74
CA CYS A 76 -4.59 4.06 3.09
C CYS A 76 -5.28 5.32 2.59
N THR A 77 -5.58 6.26 3.49
CA THR A 77 -6.18 7.54 3.11
C THR A 77 -5.15 8.42 2.42
N VAL A 78 -5.45 8.89 1.20
CA VAL A 78 -4.52 9.69 0.38
C VAL A 78 -5.05 11.08 0.02
N GLN A 79 -6.29 11.37 0.43
CA GLN A 79 -6.94 12.67 0.33
C GLN A 79 -7.59 13.04 1.68
N PRO A 80 -7.20 14.18 2.32
CA PRO A 80 -6.15 15.12 1.89
C PRO A 80 -4.76 14.46 1.85
N GLN A 81 -3.76 15.14 1.30
CA GLN A 81 -2.42 14.56 1.15
C GLN A 81 -1.90 14.02 2.50
N PRO A 82 -1.31 12.79 2.55
CA PRO A 82 -0.72 12.26 3.77
C PRO A 82 0.34 13.20 4.36
N GLY A 83 0.25 13.44 5.67
CA GLY A 83 1.06 14.43 6.41
C GLY A 83 0.47 15.84 6.43
N THR A 84 -0.72 16.07 5.85
CA THR A 84 -1.36 17.39 5.77
C THR A 84 -2.84 17.31 6.13
N GLY A 85 -3.44 18.43 6.54
CA GLY A 85 -4.90 18.54 6.71
C GLY A 85 -5.51 17.52 7.68
N GLY A 86 -4.76 17.09 8.70
CA GLY A 86 -5.18 16.07 9.66
C GLY A 86 -5.04 14.62 9.18
N ASN A 87 -4.62 14.37 7.94
CA ASN A 87 -4.26 13.02 7.48
C ASN A 87 -2.83 12.67 7.94
N PRO A 88 -2.62 11.59 8.73
CA PRO A 88 -1.29 11.19 9.17
C PRO A 88 -0.29 11.01 8.01
N ALA A 89 1.00 11.11 8.30
CA ALA A 89 2.04 10.81 7.32
C ALA A 89 2.12 9.30 7.05
N TRP A 90 2.64 8.92 5.88
CA TRP A 90 2.91 7.51 5.58
C TRP A 90 3.86 6.87 6.60
N PRO A 91 3.68 5.57 6.91
CA PRO A 91 2.55 4.71 6.56
C PRO A 91 1.37 4.81 7.54
N LYS A 92 1.40 5.73 8.51
CA LYS A 92 0.37 5.82 9.57
C LYS A 92 -1.02 6.25 9.08
N ASN A 93 -1.15 6.70 7.83
CA ASN A 93 -2.42 6.93 7.15
C ASN A 93 -3.12 5.64 6.69
N CYS A 94 -2.50 4.49 6.89
CA CYS A 94 -3.05 3.18 6.57
C CYS A 94 -3.66 2.48 7.77
N THR A 95 -4.63 1.61 7.51
CA THR A 95 -5.11 0.63 8.49
C THR A 95 -4.12 -0.53 8.65
N GLY A 96 -4.34 -1.38 9.65
CA GLY A 96 -3.74 -2.71 9.67
C GLY A 96 -4.19 -3.54 8.46
N PHE A 97 -3.39 -4.55 8.11
CA PHE A 97 -3.74 -5.51 7.08
C PHE A 97 -4.83 -6.47 7.60
N VAL A 98 -5.78 -6.78 6.71
CA VAL A 98 -6.85 -7.76 6.94
C VAL A 98 -6.57 -8.97 6.05
N ASN A 99 -6.73 -10.18 6.59
CA ASN A 99 -6.53 -11.41 5.84
C ASN A 99 -7.67 -11.61 4.81
N HIS A 100 -7.29 -11.86 3.57
CA HIS A 100 -8.17 -12.16 2.43
C HIS A 100 -7.80 -13.50 1.76
N THR A 101 -6.96 -14.31 2.40
CA THR A 101 -6.59 -15.63 1.89
C THR A 101 -7.85 -16.49 1.74
N PRO A 102 -8.16 -17.00 0.54
CA PRO A 102 -9.34 -17.84 0.33
C PRO A 102 -9.30 -19.09 1.23
N PRO A 103 -10.44 -19.56 1.74
CA PRO A 103 -10.54 -20.93 2.23
C PRO A 103 -10.32 -21.85 1.02
N TYR A 104 -9.53 -22.90 1.23
CA TYR A 104 -9.20 -23.94 0.25
C TYR A 104 -10.44 -24.56 -0.42
#